data_AF-A0A2J6IW45-F1
#
_entry.id   AF-A0A2J6IW45-F1
#
_cell.length_a   1.000
_cell.length_b   1.000
_cell.length_c   1.000
_cell.angle_alpha   90.00
_cell.angle_beta   90.00
_cell.angle_gamma   90.00
#
_symmetry.space_group_name_H-M   'P 1'
#
loop_
_entity.id
_entity.type
_entity.pdbx_description
1 polymer ?
#
loop_
_entity_poly.entity_id
_entity_poly.type
_entity_poly.pdbx_seq_one_letter_code
_entity_poly.pdbx_strand_id
1 'polypeptide(L)'
;MDKSSLINEITAAFEGVLLDGGIGIYEANVIDDYGSAEEREKAKHEDATAWTTWQEIPDDILSNYYTTFCFVDSKGFKFLIPAYMIYTLKQCQDDASASIDATIYALQPGNYNVEGFAALLTPEQKKTIARFLEYLILEVGDKWIDATAASQSYEGYWNQYG
;
A
#
# COMPACT_ATOMS: atom_id res chain seq x y z
N MET A 1 -15.39 -11.63 -8.60
CA MET A 1 -15.12 -10.28 -9.15
C MET A 1 -13.84 -10.40 -9.95
N ASP A 2 -13.76 -9.87 -11.18
CA ASP A 2 -12.51 -9.99 -11.94
C ASP A 2 -11.47 -8.93 -11.51
N LYS A 3 -10.19 -9.26 -11.70
CA LYS A 3 -9.05 -8.42 -11.36
C LYS A 3 -9.15 -6.98 -11.91
N SER A 4 -9.61 -6.84 -13.16
CA SER A 4 -9.64 -5.54 -13.83
C SER A 4 -10.69 -4.63 -13.23
N SER A 5 -11.87 -5.18 -12.91
CA SER A 5 -12.91 -4.45 -12.19
C SER A 5 -12.41 -3.93 -10.84
N LEU A 6 -11.69 -4.75 -10.07
CA LEU A 6 -11.16 -4.35 -8.77
C LEU A 6 -10.10 -3.23 -8.88
N ILE A 7 -9.19 -3.32 -9.86
CA ILE A 7 -8.21 -2.26 -10.14
C ILE A 7 -8.91 -0.92 -10.43
N ASN A 8 -9.98 -0.95 -11.23
CA ASN A 8 -10.75 0.27 -11.54
C ASN A 8 -11.43 0.85 -10.29
N GLU A 9 -11.97 0.00 -9.41
CA GLU A 9 -12.58 0.45 -8.16
C GLU A 9 -11.57 1.09 -7.21
N ILE A 10 -10.40 0.45 -7.02
CA ILE A 10 -9.30 1.02 -6.22
C ILE A 10 -8.88 2.38 -6.81
N THR A 11 -8.72 2.44 -8.13
CA THR A 11 -8.32 3.68 -8.83
C THR A 11 -9.32 4.80 -8.58
N ALA A 12 -10.62 4.52 -8.68
CA ALA A 12 -11.67 5.52 -8.44
C ALA A 12 -11.74 5.93 -6.96
N ALA A 13 -11.63 4.98 -6.02
CA ALA A 13 -11.73 5.28 -4.58
C ALA A 13 -10.56 6.12 -4.06
N PHE A 14 -9.37 6.00 -4.66
CA PHE A 14 -8.18 6.74 -4.30
C PHE A 14 -7.83 7.88 -5.29
N GLU A 15 -8.74 8.21 -6.19
CA GLU A 15 -8.55 9.33 -7.13
C GLU A 15 -8.33 10.64 -6.37
N GLY A 16 -7.32 11.40 -6.79
CA GLY A 16 -6.99 12.70 -6.17
C GLY A 16 -6.33 12.62 -4.79
N VAL A 17 -5.98 11.43 -4.28
CA VAL A 17 -5.14 11.31 -3.09
C VAL A 17 -3.72 11.78 -3.42
N LEU A 18 -3.23 12.75 -2.66
CA LEU A 18 -1.89 13.33 -2.79
C LEU A 18 -1.07 13.01 -1.54
N LEU A 19 0.26 13.07 -1.67
CA LEU A 19 1.17 12.86 -0.55
C LEU A 19 0.98 13.92 0.55
N ASP A 20 0.68 15.17 0.17
CA ASP A 20 0.31 16.29 1.07
C ASP A 20 1.22 16.43 2.32
N GLY A 21 2.53 16.36 2.07
CA GLY A 21 3.56 16.47 3.10
C GLY A 21 3.71 15.24 4.00
N GLY A 22 3.07 14.12 3.66
CA GLY A 22 3.35 12.81 4.24
C GLY A 22 4.74 12.29 3.82
N ILE A 23 5.20 11.25 4.52
CA ILE A 23 6.49 10.60 4.24
C ILE A 23 6.32 9.69 3.02
N GLY A 24 7.07 9.95 1.95
CA GLY A 24 7.04 9.14 0.73
C GLY A 24 8.04 7.97 0.74
N ILE A 25 8.25 7.35 -0.43
CA ILE A 25 9.09 6.16 -0.58
C ILE A 25 10.56 6.51 -0.29
N TYR A 26 11.06 7.60 -0.85
CA TYR A 26 12.47 7.96 -0.72
C TYR A 26 12.80 8.44 0.68
N GLU A 27 11.95 9.27 1.28
CA GLU A 27 12.13 9.70 2.66
C GLU A 27 12.09 8.49 3.61
N ALA A 28 11.15 7.55 3.41
CA ALA A 28 11.07 6.30 4.18
C ALA A 28 12.35 5.46 4.05
N ASN A 29 12.92 5.31 2.84
CA ASN A 29 14.16 4.58 2.64
C ASN A 29 15.33 5.21 3.39
N VAL A 30 15.46 6.54 3.36
CA VAL A 30 16.51 7.23 4.12
C VAL A 30 16.36 7.01 5.63
N ILE A 31 15.13 6.95 6.13
CA ILE A 31 14.88 6.63 7.55
C ILE A 31 15.32 5.19 7.87
N ASP A 32 15.00 4.23 7.00
CA ASP A 32 15.41 2.82 7.13
C ASP A 32 16.94 2.67 7.17
N ASP A 33 17.63 3.38 6.28
CA ASP A 33 19.09 3.36 6.14
C ASP A 33 19.82 4.19 7.22
N TYR A 34 19.12 4.71 8.23
CA TYR A 34 19.66 5.60 9.27
C TYR A 34 20.37 6.85 8.71
N GLY A 35 19.86 7.37 7.59
CA GLY A 35 20.43 8.53 6.92
C GLY A 35 20.33 9.81 7.73
N SER A 36 21.13 10.79 7.33
CA SER A 36 21.23 12.10 7.96
C SER A 36 19.99 12.97 7.71
N ALA A 37 19.84 14.03 8.50
CA ALA A 37 18.78 15.02 8.30
C ALA A 37 18.86 15.71 6.91
N GLU A 38 20.06 15.90 6.37
CA GLU A 38 20.25 16.48 5.05
C GLU A 38 19.80 15.53 3.94
N GLU A 39 20.15 14.24 4.03
CA GLU A 39 19.68 13.22 3.10
C GLU A 39 18.17 13.08 3.15
N ARG A 40 17.59 13.11 4.35
CA ARG A 40 16.14 13.02 4.53
C ARG A 40 15.40 14.20 3.90
N GLU A 41 15.92 15.42 4.06
CA GLU A 41 15.29 16.61 3.46
C GLU A 41 15.38 16.59 1.92
N LYS A 42 16.47 16.07 1.36
CA LYS A 42 16.61 15.86 -0.08
C LYS A 42 15.61 14.82 -0.59
N ALA A 43 15.53 13.67 0.08
CA ALA A 43 14.61 12.60 -0.28
C ALA A 43 13.14 13.04 -0.20
N LYS A 44 12.79 13.84 0.81
CA LYS A 44 11.47 14.46 0.91
C LYS A 44 11.14 15.38 -0.27
N HIS A 45 12.10 16.18 -0.73
CA HIS A 45 11.92 16.99 -1.94
C HIS A 45 11.77 16.12 -3.19
N GLU A 46 12.50 15.02 -3.25
CA GLU A 46 12.39 14.04 -4.35
C GLU A 46 11.01 13.39 -4.37
N ASP A 47 10.50 12.90 -3.25
CA ASP A 47 9.13 12.35 -3.15
C ASP A 47 8.06 13.34 -3.62
N ALA A 48 8.23 14.64 -3.35
CA ALA A 48 7.29 15.68 -3.77
C ALA A 48 7.35 16.02 -5.27
N THR A 49 8.39 15.58 -5.98
CA THR A 49 8.65 15.98 -7.38
C THR A 49 8.76 14.80 -8.35
N ALA A 50 9.10 13.61 -7.87
CA ALA A 50 9.22 12.41 -8.67
C ALA A 50 7.85 11.92 -9.18
N TRP A 51 6.80 12.05 -8.36
CA TRP A 51 5.45 11.60 -8.68
C TRP A 51 4.42 12.60 -8.14
N THR A 52 3.59 13.14 -9.03
CA THR A 52 2.49 14.04 -8.65
C THR A 52 1.31 13.24 -8.12
N THR A 53 1.11 12.03 -8.65
CA THR A 53 0.05 11.12 -8.23
C THR A 53 0.61 9.73 -7.96
N TRP A 54 -0.08 8.96 -7.12
CA TRP A 54 0.35 7.61 -6.76
C TRP A 54 0.34 6.65 -7.95
N GLN A 55 -0.43 6.95 -9.01
CA GLN A 55 -0.51 6.18 -10.25
C GLN A 55 0.78 6.25 -11.09
N GLU A 56 1.60 7.28 -10.88
CA GLU A 56 2.83 7.51 -11.64
C GLU A 56 4.01 6.70 -11.11
N ILE A 57 3.89 6.11 -9.92
CA ILE A 57 4.97 5.34 -9.28
C ILE A 57 5.22 4.07 -10.11
N PRO A 58 6.43 3.87 -10.65
CA PRO A 58 6.75 2.71 -11.47
C PRO A 58 6.69 1.39 -10.70
N ASP A 59 6.30 0.30 -11.37
CA ASP A 59 6.24 -1.05 -10.79
C ASP A 59 7.61 -1.50 -10.23
N ASP A 60 8.73 -1.12 -10.85
CA ASP A 60 10.08 -1.45 -10.37
C ASP A 60 10.45 -0.70 -9.09
N ILE A 61 9.95 0.52 -8.89
CA ILE A 61 10.06 1.23 -7.61
C ILE A 61 9.26 0.48 -6.55
N LEU A 62 7.99 0.17 -6.82
CA LEU A 62 7.13 -0.55 -5.88
C LEU A 62 7.72 -1.93 -5.49
N SER A 63 8.34 -2.63 -6.43
CA SER A 63 8.98 -3.93 -6.19
C SER A 63 10.22 -3.85 -5.29
N ASN A 64 11.00 -2.77 -5.40
CA ASN A 64 12.27 -2.63 -4.67
C ASN A 64 12.11 -2.06 -3.26
N TYR A 65 11.09 -1.23 -3.01
CA TYR A 65 10.88 -0.58 -1.73
C TYR A 65 9.81 -1.28 -0.89
N TYR A 66 10.06 -2.53 -0.49
CA TYR A 66 9.10 -3.33 0.28
C TYR A 66 9.01 -2.94 1.78
N THR A 67 10.00 -2.25 2.33
CA THR A 67 10.01 -1.80 3.75
C THR A 67 9.30 -0.48 3.98
N THR A 68 8.81 0.20 2.94
CA THR A 68 8.27 1.56 3.02
C THR A 68 7.22 1.75 4.11
N PHE A 69 6.28 0.81 4.26
CA PHE A 69 5.20 0.95 5.26
C PHE A 69 5.67 0.91 6.72
N CYS A 70 6.90 0.49 6.99
CA CYS A 70 7.53 0.58 8.30
C CYS A 70 7.83 2.03 8.73
N PHE A 71 8.04 2.94 7.77
CA PHE A 71 8.63 4.26 8.03
C PHE A 71 7.78 5.44 7.57
N VAL A 72 6.67 5.19 6.88
CA VAL A 72 5.74 6.24 6.48
C VAL A 72 4.77 6.64 7.60
N ASP A 73 4.31 7.88 7.54
CA ASP A 73 3.22 8.37 8.40
C ASP A 73 1.84 8.03 7.80
N SER A 74 0.74 8.35 8.50
CA SER A 74 -0.62 8.00 8.04
C SER A 74 -0.96 8.59 6.67
N LYS A 75 -0.42 9.78 6.34
CA LYS A 75 -0.64 10.44 5.05
C LYS A 75 0.13 9.73 3.93
N GLY A 76 1.43 9.47 4.14
CA GLY A 76 2.25 8.68 3.24
C GLY A 76 1.68 7.31 2.98
N PHE A 77 1.22 6.64 4.04
CA PHE A 77 0.52 5.36 3.94
C PHE A 77 -0.70 5.47 3.01
N LYS A 78 -1.58 6.46 3.24
CA LYS A 78 -2.78 6.66 2.42
C LYS A 78 -2.45 6.94 0.95
N PHE A 79 -1.38 7.67 0.69
CA PHE A 79 -0.92 7.96 -0.66
C PHE A 79 -0.38 6.71 -1.38
N LEU A 80 0.42 5.89 -0.70
CA LEU A 80 1.14 4.79 -1.32
C LEU A 80 0.33 3.49 -1.44
N ILE A 81 -0.55 3.20 -0.47
CA ILE A 81 -1.27 1.93 -0.43
C ILE A 81 -2.07 1.59 -1.71
N PRO A 82 -2.75 2.50 -2.43
CA PRO A 82 -3.40 2.14 -3.69
C PRO A 82 -2.42 1.66 -4.77
N ALA A 83 -1.22 2.25 -4.85
CA ALA A 83 -0.19 1.83 -5.81
C ALA A 83 0.28 0.40 -5.50
N TYR A 84 0.59 0.10 -4.24
CA TYR A 84 1.01 -1.23 -3.79
C TYR A 84 -0.09 -2.30 -3.93
N MET A 85 -1.36 -1.97 -3.66
CA MET A 85 -2.48 -2.88 -3.90
C MET A 85 -2.61 -3.22 -5.39
N ILE A 86 -2.54 -2.23 -6.29
CA ILE A 86 -2.64 -2.47 -7.74
C ILE A 86 -1.43 -3.24 -8.26
N TYR A 87 -0.23 -2.92 -7.79
CA TYR A 87 0.99 -3.67 -8.07
C TYR A 87 0.83 -5.14 -7.67
N THR A 88 0.35 -5.39 -6.45
CA THR A 88 0.09 -6.74 -5.93
C THR A 88 -0.90 -7.49 -6.83
N LEU A 89 -2.02 -6.88 -7.21
CA LEU A 89 -3.00 -7.51 -8.12
C LEU A 89 -2.38 -7.86 -9.48
N LYS A 90 -1.55 -6.97 -10.03
CA LYS A 90 -0.91 -7.19 -11.33
C LYS A 90 0.11 -8.32 -11.27
N GLN A 91 0.93 -8.37 -10.22
CA GLN A 91 2.19 -9.14 -10.19
C GLN A 91 2.15 -10.40 -9.31
N CYS A 92 1.18 -10.57 -8.41
CA CYS A 92 1.20 -11.67 -7.43
C CYS A 92 1.33 -13.10 -8.00
N GLN A 93 0.99 -13.33 -9.27
CA GLN A 93 1.09 -14.65 -9.91
C GLN A 93 2.32 -14.79 -10.81
N ASP A 94 3.04 -13.70 -11.05
CA ASP A 94 4.15 -13.59 -12.02
C ASP A 94 5.48 -13.14 -11.38
N ASP A 95 5.42 -12.50 -10.20
CA ASP A 95 6.56 -11.98 -9.43
C ASP A 95 6.53 -12.53 -7.99
N ALA A 96 7.71 -12.78 -7.42
CA ALA A 96 7.92 -13.17 -6.03
C ALA A 96 8.45 -12.01 -5.16
N SER A 97 8.24 -10.77 -5.60
CA SER A 97 8.65 -9.56 -4.87
C SER A 97 8.09 -9.53 -3.45
N ALA A 98 8.96 -9.23 -2.49
CA ALA A 98 8.61 -9.07 -1.07
C ALA A 98 7.56 -7.97 -0.85
N SER A 99 7.41 -7.02 -1.79
CA SER A 99 6.38 -5.98 -1.73
C SER A 99 4.96 -6.52 -1.74
N ILE A 100 4.72 -7.72 -2.31
CA ILE A 100 3.41 -8.36 -2.32
C ILE A 100 2.97 -8.71 -0.89
N ASP A 101 3.79 -9.47 -0.17
CA ASP A 101 3.48 -9.85 1.21
C ASP A 101 3.56 -8.63 2.14
N ALA A 102 4.51 -7.72 1.92
CA ALA A 102 4.60 -6.49 2.69
C ALA A 102 3.32 -5.65 2.59
N THR A 103 2.65 -5.62 1.43
CA THR A 103 1.35 -4.94 1.25
C THR A 103 0.27 -5.57 2.11
N ILE A 104 0.24 -6.90 2.22
CA ILE A 104 -0.72 -7.64 3.04
C ILE A 104 -0.48 -7.35 4.52
N TYR A 105 0.77 -7.48 4.98
CA TYR A 105 1.14 -7.20 6.36
C TYR A 105 0.93 -5.73 6.73
N ALA A 106 1.11 -4.83 5.76
CA ALA A 106 0.85 -3.41 5.94
C ALA A 106 -0.61 -3.13 6.27
N LEU A 107 -1.55 -3.94 5.79
CA LEU A 107 -2.98 -3.80 6.06
C LEU A 107 -3.45 -4.54 7.32
N GLN A 108 -2.58 -5.28 8.00
CA GLN A 108 -2.98 -6.06 9.18
C GLN A 108 -3.17 -5.16 10.41
N PRO A 109 -4.28 -5.28 11.15
CA PRO A 109 -4.49 -4.53 12.38
C PRO A 109 -3.37 -4.75 13.41
N GLY A 110 -2.94 -3.67 14.05
CA GLY A 110 -1.82 -3.69 15.01
C GLY A 110 -0.43 -3.64 14.37
N ASN A 111 -0.32 -3.75 13.04
CA ASN A 111 0.93 -3.48 12.34
C ASN A 111 1.05 -2.01 11.96
N TYR A 112 2.29 -1.50 12.01
CA TYR A 112 2.66 -0.16 11.59
C TYR A 112 1.68 0.91 12.10
N ASN A 113 1.32 1.86 11.25
CA ASN A 113 0.37 2.93 11.57
C ASN A 113 -1.02 2.68 10.93
N VAL A 114 -1.48 1.42 10.89
CA VAL A 114 -2.76 1.06 10.28
C VAL A 114 -3.93 1.80 10.92
N GLU A 115 -3.93 2.00 12.24
CA GLU A 115 -5.01 2.71 12.93
C GLU A 115 -5.08 4.19 12.52
N GLY A 116 -3.92 4.87 12.49
CA GLY A 116 -3.84 6.26 12.08
C GLY A 116 -4.18 6.45 10.61
N PHE A 117 -3.76 5.52 9.74
CA PHE A 117 -4.13 5.47 8.34
C PHE A 117 -5.63 5.23 8.13
N ALA A 118 -6.21 4.22 8.79
CA ALA A 118 -7.60 3.85 8.65
C ALA A 118 -8.56 4.95 9.12
N ALA A 119 -8.13 5.82 10.04
CA ALA A 119 -8.87 7.01 10.44
C ALA A 119 -8.97 8.09 9.33
N LEU A 120 -8.03 8.11 8.37
CA LEU A 120 -8.01 9.07 7.26
C LEU A 120 -8.81 8.61 6.03
N LEU A 121 -9.24 7.35 6.00
CA LEU A 121 -9.91 6.76 4.84
C LEU A 121 -11.40 7.11 4.77
N THR A 122 -11.89 7.31 3.55
CA THR A 122 -13.34 7.37 3.29
C THR A 122 -13.97 5.97 3.39
N PRO A 123 -15.29 5.85 3.58
CA PRO A 123 -15.98 4.56 3.54
C PRO A 123 -15.69 3.77 2.26
N GLU A 124 -15.63 4.44 1.11
CA GLU A 124 -15.35 3.82 -0.19
C GLU A 124 -13.94 3.25 -0.24
N GLN A 125 -12.94 3.99 0.27
CA GLN A 125 -11.56 3.52 0.35
C GLN A 125 -11.43 2.27 1.24
N LYS A 126 -12.09 2.28 2.41
CA LYS A 126 -12.12 1.11 3.30
C LYS A 126 -12.75 -0.11 2.63
N LYS A 127 -13.87 0.10 1.92
CA LYS A 127 -14.54 -0.96 1.16
C LYS A 127 -13.63 -1.55 0.08
N THR A 128 -12.88 -0.72 -0.63
CA THR A 128 -11.95 -1.23 -1.66
C THR A 128 -10.79 -2.04 -1.07
N ILE A 129 -10.29 -1.67 0.12
CA ILE A 129 -9.27 -2.45 0.83
C ILE A 129 -9.84 -3.81 1.28
N ALA A 130 -11.06 -3.83 1.83
CA ALA A 130 -11.73 -5.07 2.22
C ALA A 130 -11.90 -6.01 1.02
N ARG A 131 -12.36 -5.48 -0.12
CA ARG A 131 -12.52 -6.23 -1.37
C ARG A 131 -11.19 -6.69 -1.97
N PHE A 132 -10.12 -5.92 -1.79
CA PHE A 132 -8.77 -6.33 -2.18
C PHE A 132 -8.31 -7.56 -1.40
N LEU A 133 -8.42 -7.53 -0.07
CA LEU A 133 -8.04 -8.67 0.78
C LEU A 133 -8.92 -9.91 0.49
N GLU A 134 -10.23 -9.72 0.35
CA GLU A 134 -11.15 -10.79 -0.03
C GLU A 134 -10.77 -11.43 -1.38
N TYR A 135 -10.42 -10.62 -2.38
CA TYR A 135 -9.95 -11.10 -3.68
C TYR A 135 -8.67 -11.93 -3.54
N LEU A 136 -7.69 -11.49 -2.74
CA LEU A 136 -6.47 -12.27 -2.51
C LEU A 136 -6.76 -13.62 -1.86
N ILE A 137 -7.72 -13.68 -0.93
CA ILE A 137 -8.10 -14.91 -0.23
C ILE A 137 -8.83 -15.88 -1.18
N LEU A 138 -9.83 -15.40 -1.92
CA LEU A 138 -10.74 -16.24 -2.68
C LEU A 138 -10.22 -16.61 -4.07
N GLU A 139 -9.51 -15.70 -4.73
CA GLU A 139 -9.16 -15.84 -6.15
C GLU A 139 -7.65 -16.12 -6.36
N VAL A 140 -6.78 -15.67 -5.45
CA VAL A 140 -5.31 -15.86 -5.56
C VAL A 140 -4.84 -17.06 -4.73
N GLY A 141 -5.08 -17.02 -3.41
CA GLY A 141 -4.80 -18.10 -2.46
C GLY A 141 -3.31 -18.34 -2.13
N ASP A 142 -3.08 -19.26 -1.18
CA ASP A 142 -1.78 -19.53 -0.54
C ASP A 142 -0.64 -19.97 -1.49
N LYS A 143 -0.95 -20.29 -2.75
CA LYS A 143 0.08 -20.67 -3.72
C LYS A 143 1.02 -19.51 -4.03
N TRP A 144 0.52 -18.29 -3.98
CA TRP A 144 1.17 -17.11 -4.54
C TRP A 144 1.45 -16.02 -3.52
N ILE A 145 0.67 -15.98 -2.44
CA ILE A 145 0.71 -14.95 -1.41
C ILE A 145 0.47 -15.60 -0.04
N ASP A 146 0.82 -14.92 1.05
CA ASP A 146 0.41 -15.35 2.39
C ASP A 146 -1.10 -15.12 2.61
N ALA A 147 -1.94 -16.07 2.19
CA ALA A 147 -3.39 -15.91 2.27
C ALA A 147 -3.90 -16.07 3.70
N THR A 148 -3.10 -16.67 4.57
CA THR A 148 -3.34 -16.69 6.02
C THR A 148 -3.22 -15.28 6.59
N ALA A 149 -2.17 -14.53 6.27
CA ALA A 149 -2.03 -13.13 6.67
C ALA A 149 -3.14 -12.25 6.07
N ALA A 150 -3.50 -12.46 4.80
CA ALA A 150 -4.61 -11.75 4.17
C ALA A 150 -5.93 -12.01 4.90
N SER A 151 -6.21 -13.26 5.26
CA SER A 151 -7.39 -13.65 6.05
C SER A 151 -7.40 -13.00 7.42
N GLN A 152 -6.28 -13.01 8.13
CA GLN A 152 -6.15 -12.36 9.44
C GLN A 152 -6.38 -10.84 9.37
N SER A 153 -5.82 -10.19 8.34
CA SER A 153 -6.06 -8.77 8.10
C SER A 153 -7.54 -8.50 7.82
N TYR A 154 -8.16 -9.28 6.93
CA TYR A 154 -9.57 -9.13 6.56
C TYR A 154 -10.49 -9.32 7.76
N GLU A 155 -10.37 -10.44 8.47
CA GLU A 155 -11.24 -10.78 9.58
C GLU A 155 -11.04 -9.88 10.80
N GLY A 156 -9.82 -9.37 11.01
CA GLY A 156 -9.46 -8.56 12.16
C GLY A 156 -10.02 -7.13 12.14
N TYR A 157 -10.26 -6.55 10.95
CA TYR A 157 -10.75 -5.17 10.85
C TYR A 157 -11.51 -4.85 9.56
N TRP A 158 -11.12 -5.40 8.41
CA TRP A 158 -11.64 -4.92 7.13
C TRP A 158 -12.99 -5.53 6.73
N ASN A 159 -13.35 -6.71 7.25
CA ASN A 159 -14.59 -7.43 6.91
C ASN A 159 -15.87 -6.62 7.19
N GLN A 160 -15.84 -5.67 8.12
CA GLN A 160 -16.97 -4.80 8.44
C GLN A 160 -17.29 -3.79 7.33
N TYR A 161 -16.43 -3.69 6.31
CA TYR A 161 -16.57 -2.80 5.15
C TYR A 161 -16.78 -3.57 3.84
N GLY A 162 -16.83 -4.92 3.89
CA GLY A 162 -17.09 -5.81 2.76
C GLY A 162 -18.53 -5.77 2.25
#